data_AF-G8YTK5-F1
#
_entry.id   AF-G8YTK5-F1
#
_cell.length_a   1.000
_cell.length_b   1.000
_cell.length_c   1.000
_cell.angle_alpha   90.00
_cell.angle_beta   90.00
_cell.angle_gamma   90.00
#
_symmetry.space_group_name_H-M   'P 1'
#
loop_
_entity.id
_entity.type
_entity.pdbx_description
1 polymer ?
#
loop_
_entity_poly.entity_id
_entity_poly.type
_entity_poly.pdbx_seq_one_letter_code
_entity_poly.pdbx_strand_id
1 'polypeptide(L)'
;MDFCFFLIGFKEFNKPLADVGTVNCYCGNCHNQSAHAVRTINSVTLFFIPVLPFYFSKRLKCSICGASGDLDSTAIDRMKQGQPVAIG
;
A
#
# COMPACT_ATOMS: atom_id res chain seq x y z
N MET A 1 -12.65 -18.09 32.43
CA MET A 1 -11.28 -18.02 31.90
C MET A 1 -11.36 -17.67 30.43
N ASP A 2 -11.29 -16.37 30.17
CA ASP A 2 -11.48 -15.72 28.88
C ASP A 2 -10.38 -16.09 27.88
N PHE A 3 -10.67 -17.07 27.02
CA PHE A 3 -9.86 -17.45 25.85
C PHE A 3 -9.95 -16.46 24.67
N CYS A 4 -10.52 -15.26 24.88
CA CYS A 4 -10.91 -14.34 23.82
C CYS A 4 -9.80 -13.40 23.31
N PHE A 5 -8.60 -13.42 23.89
CA PHE A 5 -7.54 -12.45 23.53
C PHE A 5 -6.73 -12.79 22.26
N PHE A 6 -6.89 -13.98 21.66
CA PHE A 6 -6.11 -14.41 20.49
C PHE A 6 -6.89 -14.54 19.18
N LEU A 7 -8.16 -14.11 19.14
CA LEU A 7 -9.03 -14.41 18.01
C LEU A 7 -8.94 -13.41 16.86
N ILE A 8 -8.85 -12.11 17.15
CA ILE A 8 -9.02 -11.05 16.16
C ILE A 8 -7.69 -10.34 15.89
N GLY A 9 -7.28 -10.25 14.63
CA GLY A 9 -6.10 -9.50 14.19
C GLY A 9 -6.40 -8.58 13.01
N PHE A 10 -5.41 -7.76 12.64
CA PHE A 10 -5.46 -6.88 11.48
C PHE A 10 -4.26 -7.17 10.58
N LYS A 11 -4.54 -7.42 9.30
CA LYS A 11 -3.50 -7.70 8.31
C LYS A 11 -3.62 -6.76 7.11
N GLU A 12 -2.50 -6.22 6.70
CA GLU A 12 -2.36 -5.38 5.52
C GLU A 12 -1.88 -6.22 4.34
N PHE A 13 -2.61 -6.18 3.23
CA PHE A 13 -2.22 -6.78 1.96
C PHE A 13 -1.93 -5.69 0.96
N ASN A 14 -0.73 -5.71 0.38
CA ASN A 14 -0.32 -4.75 -0.63
C ASN A 14 -0.22 -5.46 -1.99
N LYS A 15 -0.99 -4.98 -2.96
CA LYS A 15 -0.95 -5.47 -4.34
C LYS A 15 -0.57 -4.32 -5.27
N PRO A 16 0.36 -4.50 -6.22
CA PRO A 16 0.65 -3.47 -7.22
C PRO A 16 -0.62 -3.04 -7.97
N LEU A 17 -0.75 -1.74 -8.26
CA LEU A 17 -1.84 -1.26 -9.11
C LEU A 17 -1.69 -1.81 -10.53
N ALA A 18 -2.79 -2.28 -11.14
CA ALA A 18 -2.73 -2.88 -12.46
C ALA A 18 -2.21 -1.91 -13.53
N ASP A 19 -2.57 -0.63 -13.45
CA ASP A 19 -2.24 0.35 -14.49
C ASP A 19 -0.87 1.02 -14.29
N VAL A 20 -0.48 1.25 -13.03
CA VAL A 20 0.67 2.11 -12.66
C VAL A 20 1.63 1.45 -11.67
N GLY A 21 1.40 0.20 -11.29
CA GLY A 21 2.20 -0.51 -10.28
C GLY A 21 3.62 -0.85 -10.74
N THR A 22 3.88 -0.85 -12.05
CA THR A 22 5.21 -1.08 -12.64
C THR A 22 6.03 0.22 -12.76
N VAL A 23 5.41 1.39 -12.53
CA VAL A 23 6.11 2.67 -12.64
C VAL A 23 6.88 2.93 -11.35
N ASN A 24 8.21 2.93 -11.46
CA ASN A 24 9.09 3.27 -10.34
C ASN A 24 9.11 4.78 -10.13
N CYS A 25 8.83 5.15 -8.89
CA CYS A 25 8.75 6.50 -8.39
C CYS A 25 9.93 6.78 -7.45
N TYR A 26 10.32 8.04 -7.37
CA TYR A 26 11.41 8.47 -6.50
C TYR A 26 10.94 8.54 -5.04
N CYS A 27 11.73 7.96 -4.13
CA CYS A 27 11.51 8.08 -2.70
C CYS A 27 12.45 9.14 -2.11
N GLY A 28 11.89 10.21 -1.54
CA GLY A 28 12.62 11.27 -0.85
C GLY A 28 13.25 10.84 0.47
N ASN A 29 12.77 9.75 1.09
CA ASN A 29 13.35 9.24 2.34
C ASN A 29 14.68 8.48 2.08
N CYS A 30 14.68 7.48 1.20
CA CYS A 30 15.89 6.69 0.90
C CYS A 30 16.65 7.14 -0.36
N HIS A 31 16.21 8.21 -1.01
CA HIS A 31 16.83 8.79 -2.21
C HIS A 31 17.03 7.79 -3.37
N ASN A 32 16.07 6.87 -3.54
CA ASN A 32 16.14 5.81 -4.57
C ASN A 32 14.80 5.65 -5.32
N GLN A 33 14.85 5.16 -6.56
CA GLN A 33 13.70 4.90 -7.43
C GLN A 33 13.07 3.52 -7.16
N SER A 34 12.54 3.36 -5.95
CA SER A 34 12.00 2.08 -5.45
C SER A 34 10.58 2.19 -4.90
N ALA A 35 9.97 3.37 -5.04
CA ALA A 35 8.60 3.59 -4.66
C ALA A 35 7.66 3.17 -5.80
N HIS A 36 6.55 2.52 -5.49
CA HIS A 36 5.60 2.06 -6.51
C HIS A 36 4.17 2.14 -5.99
N ALA A 37 3.22 2.28 -6.91
CA ALA A 37 1.81 2.41 -6.57
C ALA A 37 1.22 1.04 -6.18
N VAL A 38 0.70 0.96 -4.97
CA VAL A 38 0.06 -0.23 -4.40
C VAL A 38 -1.38 0.06 -3.99
N ARG A 39 -2.24 -0.95 -4.17
CA ARG A 39 -3.54 -1.03 -3.50
C ARG A 39 -3.31 -1.76 -2.18
N THR A 40 -3.61 -1.07 -1.11
CA THR A 40 -3.56 -1.59 0.25
C THR A 40 -4.96 -2.04 0.66
N ILE A 41 -5.06 -3.28 1.13
CA ILE A 41 -6.30 -3.90 1.60
C ILE A 41 -6.08 -4.29 3.06
N ASN A 42 -6.79 -3.64 3.96
CA ASN A 42 -6.77 -4.00 5.37
C ASN A 42 -7.91 -4.98 5.63
N SER A 43 -7.55 -6.14 6.18
CA SER A 43 -8.50 -7.20 6.52
C SER A 43 -8.42 -7.53 7.99
N VAL A 44 -9.59 -7.78 8.58
CA VAL A 44 -9.72 -8.40 9.89
C VAL A 44 -9.44 -9.89 9.73
N THR A 45 -8.54 -10.41 10.55
CA THR A 45 -8.21 -11.83 10.61
C THR A 45 -8.89 -12.47 11.82
N LEU A 46 -9.44 -13.67 11.64
CA LEU A 46 -9.91 -14.53 12.71
C LEU A 46 -9.01 -15.76 12.76
N PHE A 47 -8.39 -16.06 13.90
CA PHE A 47 -7.39 -17.13 14.02
C PHE A 47 -6.29 -17.07 12.93
N PHE A 48 -5.76 -15.87 12.67
CA PHE A 48 -4.75 -15.61 11.62
C PHE A 48 -5.23 -15.79 10.17
N ILE A 49 -6.49 -16.18 9.94
CA ILE A 49 -7.10 -16.28 8.61
C ILE A 49 -7.81 -14.96 8.29
N PRO A 50 -7.45 -14.25 7.21
CA PRO A 50 -8.15 -13.04 6.80
C PRO A 50 -9.57 -13.38 6.36
N VAL A 51 -10.56 -12.93 7.12
CA VAL A 51 -11.98 -13.26 6.90
C VAL A 51 -12.76 -12.10 6.30
N LEU A 52 -12.44 -10.86 6.65
CA LEU A 52 -13.22 -9.70 6.22
C LEU A 52 -12.31 -8.52 5.84
N PRO A 53 -12.26 -8.10 4.57
CA PRO A 53 -11.65 -6.82 4.20
C PRO A 53 -12.55 -5.66 4.63
N PHE A 54 -12.00 -4.66 5.32
CA PHE A 54 -12.77 -3.51 5.81
C PHE A 54 -12.32 -2.17 5.22
N TYR A 55 -11.10 -2.08 4.70
CA TYR A 55 -10.58 -0.83 4.15
C TYR A 55 -9.72 -1.07 2.90
N PHE A 56 -9.92 -0.21 1.91
CA PHE A 56 -9.19 -0.22 0.65
C PHE A 56 -8.62 1.17 0.42
N SER A 57 -7.30 1.27 0.27
CA SER A 57 -6.63 2.52 -0.08
C SER A 57 -5.65 2.32 -1.23
N LYS A 58 -5.34 3.42 -1.90
CA LYS A 58 -4.28 3.49 -2.92
C LYS A 58 -3.17 4.32 -2.33
N ARG A 59 -1.96 3.76 -2.32
CA ARG A 59 -0.79 4.35 -1.68
C ARG A 59 0.42 4.14 -2.55
N LEU A 60 1.43 4.96 -2.33
CA LEU A 60 2.72 4.81 -2.96
C LEU A 60 3.70 4.33 -1.89
N LYS A 61 4.27 3.13 -2.08
CA LYS A 61 5.06 2.43 -1.05
C LYS A 61 6.47 2.15 -1.56
N CYS A 62 7.47 2.43 -0.74
CA CYS A 62 8.86 2.11 -1.01
C CYS A 62 9.16 0.66 -0.63
N SER A 63 9.75 -0.11 -1.55
CA SER A 63 10.18 -1.49 -1.26
C SER A 63 11.44 -1.57 -0.39
N ILE A 64 12.20 -0.48 -0.26
CA ILE A 64 13.48 -0.45 0.47
C ILE A 64 13.27 0.01 1.91
N CYS A 65 12.79 1.24 2.11
CA CYS A 65 12.65 1.82 3.46
C CYS A 65 11.24 1.69 4.05
N GLY A 66 10.27 1.18 3.29
CA GLY A 66 8.89 1.01 3.76
C GLY A 66 8.08 2.31 3.87
N ALA A 67 8.65 3.47 3.51
CA ALA A 67 7.93 4.73 3.48
C ALA A 67 6.69 4.62 2.58
N SER A 68 5.57 5.17 3.06
CA SER A 68 4.30 5.15 2.34
C SER A 68 3.65 6.52 2.33
N GLY A 69 3.17 6.96 1.17
CA GLY A 69 2.34 8.15 1.02
C GLY A 69 0.95 7.81 0.49
N ASP A 70 -0.06 8.57 0.89
CA ASP A 70 -1.39 8.47 0.28
C ASP A 70 -1.34 8.95 -1.17
N LEU A 71 -2.09 8.25 -2.02
CA LEU A 71 -2.08 8.50 -3.46
C LEU A 71 -3.43 8.97 -3.96
N ASP A 72 -3.49 10.24 -4.37
CA ASP A 72 -4.69 10.85 -4.94
C ASP A 72 -4.96 10.38 -6.38
N SER A 73 -6.22 10.45 -6.82
CA SER A 73 -6.63 10.22 -8.21
C SER A 73 -5.80 11.02 -9.23
N THR A 74 -5.56 12.31 -8.95
CA THR A 74 -4.80 13.19 -9.84
C THR A 74 -3.36 12.72 -10.02
N ALA A 75 -2.72 12.20 -8.96
CA ALA A 75 -1.38 11.64 -9.02
C ALA A 75 -1.34 10.32 -9.80
N ILE A 76 -2.40 9.52 -9.74
CA ILE A 76 -2.55 8.30 -10.56
C ILE A 76 -2.62 8.66 -12.04
N ASP A 77 -3.43 9.67 -12.40
CA ASP A 77 -3.55 10.09 -13.80
C ASP A 77 -2.23 10.67 -14.35
N ARG A 78 -1.47 11.38 -13.52
CA ARG A 78 -0.11 11.82 -13.86
C ARG A 78 0.84 10.66 -14.11
N MET A 79 0.79 9.62 -13.29
CA MET A 79 1.59 8.41 -13.51
C MET A 79 1.19 7.68 -14.80
N LYS A 80 -0.10 7.66 -15.15
CA LYS A 80 -0.56 7.12 -16.45
C LYS A 80 -0.03 7.92 -17.64
N GLN A 81 0.19 9.22 -17.47
CA GLN A 81 0.80 10.10 -18.48
C GLN A 81 2.34 10.03 -18.50
N GLY A 82 2.94 9.15 -17.69
CA GLY A 82 4.40 9.00 -17.61
C GLY A 82 5.10 10.06 -16.77
N GLN A 83 4.37 10.88 -16.01
CA GLN A 83 4.96 11.85 -15.09
C GLN A 83 5.25 11.16 -13.74
N PRO A 84 6.53 11.09 -13.31
CA PRO A 84 6.89 10.42 -12.07
C PRO A 84 6.41 11.25 -10.86
N VAL A 85 5.76 10.58 -9.91
CA VAL A 85 5.35 11.17 -8.63
C VAL A 85 6.41 10.77 -7.59
N ALA A 86 6.71 11.64 -6.63
CA ALA A 86 7.64 11.33 -5.55
C ALA A 86 6.90 11.18 -4.23
N ILE A 87 7.39 10.30 -3.35
CA ILE A 87 7.00 10.30 -1.93
C ILE A 87 8.04 11.10 -1.16
N GLY A 88 7.58 12.08 -0.38
CA GLY A 88 8.42 12.94 0.47
C GLY A 88 8.04 12.75 1.92
#